data_AF-A0A8J9SXH5-F1
#
_entry.id   AF-A0A8J9SXH5-F1
#
_cell.length_a   1.000
_cell.length_b   1.000
_cell.length_c   1.000
_cell.angle_alpha   90.00
_cell.angle_beta   90.00
_cell.angle_gamma   90.00
#
_symmetry.space_group_name_H-M   'P 1'
#
loop_
_entity.id
_entity.type
_entity.pdbx_description
1 polymer ?
#
loop_
_entity_poly.entity_id
_entity_poly.type
_entity_poly.pdbx_seq_one_letter_code
_entity_poly.pdbx_strand_id
1 'polypeptide(L)'
;MLRPPIETGPPRALIHFLGGAIVGKAPHISYRYLLESLAKKGYMVVATPYDLSFDYLTTCDTILSRFEMVAATLARQYGALPVVGLGHSCGSVLQLLITSLFPDTPRGANALISFNNKPVTEAIPVFEEVVAPFFTYVAARNATRSSGSEILSVGLQLAKSATVGEVP
;
A
#
# COMPACT_ATOMS: atom_id res chain seq x y z
N MET A 1 5.81 -2.99 9.91
CA MET A 1 7.14 -3.50 9.52
C MET A 1 7.21 -4.97 9.89
N LEU A 2 7.77 -5.82 9.03
CA LEU A 2 8.03 -7.23 9.31
C LEU A 2 9.55 -7.48 9.27
N ARG A 3 10.05 -8.17 10.29
CA ARG A 3 11.46 -8.56 10.39
C ARG A 3 11.63 -10.01 9.92
N PRO A 4 12.76 -10.35 9.28
CA PRO A 4 13.06 -11.73 8.98
C PRO A 4 13.33 -12.53 10.28
N PRO A 5 13.15 -13.87 10.29
CA PRO A 5 13.46 -14.71 11.45
C PRO A 5 14.94 -14.58 11.85
N ILE A 6 15.24 -14.65 13.15
CA ILE A 6 16.61 -14.51 13.68
C ILE A 6 17.57 -15.54 13.05
N GLU A 7 17.06 -16.74 12.78
CA GLU A 7 17.81 -17.85 12.17
C GLU A 7 18.32 -17.54 10.75
N THR A 8 17.72 -16.57 10.06
CA THR A 8 18.12 -16.19 8.68
C THR A 8 19.31 -15.24 8.63
N GLY A 9 19.85 -14.81 9.78
CA GLY A 9 20.96 -13.88 9.87
C GLY A 9 20.54 -12.42 9.58
N PRO A 10 21.50 -11.54 9.22
CA PRO A 10 21.19 -10.14 8.91
C PRO A 10 20.28 -10.02 7.67
N PRO A 11 19.36 -9.04 7.63
CA PRO A 11 18.46 -8.88 6.48
C PRO A 11 19.21 -8.67 5.17
N ARG A 12 18.74 -9.30 4.09
CA ARG A 12 19.39 -9.24 2.77
C ARG A 12 19.17 -7.90 2.06
N ALA A 13 17.99 -7.32 2.24
CA ALA A 13 17.58 -6.04 1.68
C ALA A 13 16.39 -5.48 2.46
N LEU A 14 16.13 -4.18 2.28
CA LEU A 14 14.96 -3.49 2.79
C LEU A 14 13.92 -3.35 1.68
N ILE A 15 12.78 -4.03 1.81
CA ILE A 15 11.64 -3.88 0.92
C ILE A 15 10.79 -2.70 1.39
N HIS A 16 10.69 -1.66 0.58
CA HIS A 16 9.71 -0.59 0.76
C HIS A 16 8.44 -0.97 0.00
N PHE A 17 7.39 -1.38 0.70
CA PHE A 17 6.15 -1.84 0.09
C PHE A 17 5.07 -0.74 0.08
N LEU A 18 4.47 -0.52 -1.09
CA LEU A 18 3.30 0.34 -1.31
C LEU A 18 2.16 -0.49 -1.93
N GLY A 19 1.03 -0.56 -1.21
CA GLY A 19 -0.17 -1.26 -1.67
C GLY A 19 -0.98 -0.49 -2.71
N GLY A 20 -2.09 -1.05 -3.18
CA GLY A 20 -3.02 -0.38 -4.09
C GLY A 20 -4.09 0.48 -3.40
N ALA A 21 -4.76 1.34 -4.17
CA ALA A 21 -5.78 2.30 -3.73
C ALA A 21 -6.88 1.75 -2.80
N ILE A 22 -7.35 0.52 -3.04
CA ILE A 22 -8.47 -0.11 -2.29
C ILE A 22 -8.00 -0.71 -0.96
N VAL A 23 -6.76 -1.21 -0.89
CA VAL A 23 -6.30 -2.12 0.19
C VAL A 23 -4.96 -1.72 0.83
N GLY A 24 -4.40 -0.58 0.42
CA GLY A 24 -3.12 -0.04 0.89
C GLY A 24 -3.13 0.51 2.31
N LYS A 25 -4.31 0.78 2.91
CA LYS A 25 -4.42 1.29 4.28
C LYS A 25 -4.40 0.20 5.36
N ALA A 26 -4.53 -1.08 5.00
CA ALA A 26 -4.34 -2.22 5.90
C ALA A 26 -3.44 -3.29 5.26
N PRO A 27 -2.15 -2.97 4.96
CA PRO A 27 -1.28 -3.90 4.26
C PRO A 27 -1.02 -5.18 5.05
N HIS A 28 -1.21 -5.13 6.37
CA HIS A 28 -1.13 -6.25 7.30
C HIS A 28 -2.28 -7.26 7.17
N ILE A 29 -3.39 -6.91 6.51
CA ILE A 29 -4.51 -7.82 6.23
C ILE A 29 -4.41 -8.29 4.78
N SER A 30 -4.37 -7.34 3.84
CA SER A 30 -4.57 -7.63 2.41
C SER A 30 -3.33 -8.16 1.72
N TYR A 31 -2.15 -7.84 2.24
CA TYR A 31 -0.87 -8.30 1.70
C TYR A 31 -0.12 -9.21 2.68
N ARG A 32 -0.77 -9.65 3.76
CA ARG A 32 -0.12 -10.41 4.85
C ARG A 32 0.71 -11.57 4.33
N TYR A 33 0.12 -12.42 3.50
CA TYR A 33 0.79 -13.60 2.95
C TYR A 33 2.04 -13.23 2.15
N LEU A 34 1.95 -12.22 1.29
CA LEU A 34 3.07 -11.74 0.49
C LEU A 34 4.18 -11.19 1.39
N LEU A 35 3.85 -10.29 2.31
CA LEU A 35 4.82 -9.59 3.14
C LEU A 35 5.49 -10.56 4.15
N GLU A 36 4.73 -11.47 4.76
CA GLU A 36 5.27 -12.51 5.63
C GLU A 36 6.16 -13.50 4.84
N SER A 37 5.77 -13.85 3.62
CA SER A 37 6.60 -14.73 2.77
C SER A 37 7.93 -14.08 2.38
N LEU A 38 7.93 -12.77 2.12
CA LEU A 38 9.16 -12.01 1.90
C LEU A 38 10.03 -11.96 3.17
N ALA A 39 9.42 -11.72 4.33
CA ALA A 39 10.14 -11.74 5.60
C ALA A 39 10.80 -13.10 5.87
N LYS A 40 10.07 -14.20 5.66
CA LYS A 40 10.59 -15.58 5.78
C LYS A 40 11.76 -15.88 4.84
N LYS A 41 11.87 -15.17 3.71
CA LYS A 41 12.99 -15.28 2.76
C LYS A 41 14.21 -14.42 3.11
N GLY A 42 14.23 -13.81 4.30
CA GLY A 42 15.36 -13.02 4.80
C GLY A 42 15.30 -11.53 4.46
N TYR A 43 14.14 -11.01 4.04
CA TYR A 43 13.97 -9.60 3.71
C TYR A 43 13.35 -8.81 4.86
N MET A 44 13.82 -7.58 5.09
CA MET A 44 13.16 -6.64 5.99
C MET A 44 12.06 -5.93 5.21
N VAL A 45 10.83 -5.89 5.72
CA VAL A 45 9.69 -5.31 4.98
C VAL A 45 9.10 -4.11 5.72
N VAL A 46 9.15 -2.94 5.08
CA VAL A 46 8.49 -1.71 5.53
C VAL A 46 7.34 -1.42 4.59
N ALA A 47 6.13 -1.75 5.02
CA ALA A 47 4.90 -1.37 4.33
C ALA A 47 4.48 0.02 4.81
N THR A 48 4.55 1.01 3.90
CA THR A 48 4.26 2.42 4.22
C THR A 48 2.81 2.73 3.85
N PRO A 49 1.94 3.05 4.82
CA PRO A 49 0.59 3.49 4.52
C PRO A 49 0.62 4.91 3.94
N TYR A 50 -0.26 5.17 2.99
CA TYR A 50 -0.44 6.48 2.37
C TYR A 50 -1.92 6.76 2.09
N ASP A 51 -2.24 8.05 1.95
CA ASP A 51 -3.55 8.51 1.53
C ASP A 51 -3.54 8.66 0.01
N LEU A 52 -4.51 8.03 -0.66
CA LEU A 52 -4.63 8.17 -2.10
C LEU A 52 -5.09 9.60 -2.41
N SER A 53 -4.33 10.27 -3.26
CA SER A 53 -4.62 11.60 -3.78
C SER A 53 -4.27 11.64 -5.26
N PHE A 54 -4.89 12.57 -5.99
CA PHE A 54 -4.47 12.93 -7.35
C PHE A 54 -3.18 13.75 -7.37
N ASP A 55 -2.81 14.35 -6.23
CA ASP A 55 -1.50 14.96 -6.05
C ASP A 55 -0.47 13.88 -5.68
N TYR A 56 0.07 13.23 -6.71
CA TYR A 56 1.05 12.18 -6.52
C TYR A 56 2.40 12.69 -6.00
N LEU A 57 2.75 13.96 -6.22
CA LEU A 57 4.03 14.50 -5.76
C LEU A 57 4.03 14.67 -4.24
N THR A 58 3.00 15.33 -3.69
CA THR A 58 2.84 15.44 -2.23
C THR A 58 2.65 14.08 -1.58
N THR A 59 1.97 13.15 -2.26
CA THR A 59 1.83 11.77 -1.79
C THR A 59 3.20 11.07 -1.68
N CYS A 60 4.05 11.19 -2.71
CA CYS A 60 5.40 10.61 -2.70
C CYS A 60 6.27 11.23 -1.59
N ASP A 61 6.22 12.55 -1.41
CA ASP A 61 6.96 13.25 -0.35
C ASP A 61 6.58 12.75 1.05
N THR A 62 5.27 12.61 1.30
CA THR A 62 4.75 12.06 2.56
C THR A 62 5.19 10.61 2.78
N ILE A 63 5.19 9.78 1.72
CA ILE A 63 5.65 8.40 1.76
C ILE A 63 7.13 8.32 2.11
N LEU A 64 7.95 9.15 1.46
CA LEU A 64 9.39 9.19 1.67
C LEU A 64 9.74 9.63 3.09
N SER A 65 9.13 10.72 3.56
CA SER A 65 9.29 11.21 4.94
C SER A 65 8.99 10.11 5.96
N ARG A 66 7.91 9.34 5.77
CA ARG A 66 7.55 8.22 6.64
C ARG A 66 8.54 7.07 6.56
N PHE A 67 8.96 6.72 5.35
CA PHE A 67 9.90 5.64 5.12
C PHE A 67 11.28 5.94 5.73
N GLU A 68 11.78 7.16 5.58
CA GLU A 68 13.10 7.59 6.06
C GLU A 68 13.22 7.55 7.59
N MET A 69 12.17 7.93 8.32
CA MET A 69 12.14 7.80 9.79
C MET A 69 12.43 6.37 10.26
N VAL A 70 11.90 5.38 9.54
CA VAL A 70 12.12 3.95 9.85
C VAL A 70 13.45 3.47 9.30
N ALA A 71 13.77 3.82 8.04
CA ALA A 71 14.99 3.39 7.36
C ALA A 71 16.25 3.86 8.09
N ALA A 72 16.30 5.09 8.61
CA ALA A 72 17.43 5.60 9.39
C ALA A 72 17.67 4.80 10.67
N THR A 73 16.60 4.35 11.33
CA THR A 73 16.70 3.49 12.52
C THR A 73 17.19 2.09 12.17
N LEU A 74 16.71 1.53 11.05
CA LEU A 74 17.17 0.24 10.56
C LEU A 74 18.63 0.26 10.09
N ALA A 75 19.06 1.34 9.44
CA ALA A 75 20.43 1.53 8.99
C ALA A 75 21.42 1.56 10.17
N ARG A 76 21.05 2.17 11.29
CA ARG A 76 21.85 2.13 12.53
C ARG A 76 21.96 0.72 13.12
N GLN A 77 20.93 -0.11 12.96
CA GLN A 77 20.89 -1.46 13.53
C GLN A 77 21.59 -2.51 12.64
N TYR A 78 21.46 -2.41 11.32
CA TYR A 78 21.86 -3.45 10.37
C TYR A 78 22.88 -2.97 9.32
N GLY A 79 23.29 -1.70 9.37
CA GLY A 79 24.13 -1.09 8.34
C GLY A 79 23.34 -0.67 7.10
N ALA A 80 24.07 -0.24 6.07
CA ALA A 80 23.48 0.16 4.79
C ALA A 80 22.91 -1.05 4.04
N LEU A 81 21.59 -1.24 4.11
CA LEU A 81 20.88 -2.28 3.36
C LEU A 81 20.40 -1.72 2.01
N PRO A 82 20.52 -2.49 0.91
CA PRO A 82 19.94 -2.07 -0.37
C PRO A 82 18.41 -1.97 -0.23
N VAL A 83 17.83 -0.88 -0.73
CA VAL A 83 16.38 -0.67 -0.72
C VAL A 83 15.78 -1.12 -2.04
N VAL A 84 14.76 -1.98 -1.97
CA VAL A 84 13.97 -2.42 -3.13
C VAL A 84 12.56 -1.87 -3.00
N GLY A 85 12.10 -1.11 -4.00
CA GLY A 85 10.71 -0.67 -4.08
C GLY A 85 9.83 -1.83 -4.52
N LEU A 86 8.74 -2.08 -3.79
CA LEU A 86 7.72 -3.05 -4.16
C LEU A 86 6.37 -2.34 -4.22
N GLY A 87 5.79 -2.26 -5.41
CA GLY A 87 4.51 -1.59 -5.64
C GLY A 87 3.44 -2.57 -6.13
N HIS A 88 2.20 -2.36 -5.72
CA HIS A 88 1.04 -3.02 -6.30
C HIS A 88 0.03 -1.99 -6.83
N SER A 89 -0.39 -2.10 -8.09
CA SER A 89 -1.34 -1.16 -8.73
C SER A 89 -0.90 0.30 -8.55
N CYS A 90 -1.67 1.16 -7.89
CA CYS A 90 -1.30 2.55 -7.57
C CYS A 90 0.07 2.65 -6.86
N GLY A 91 0.40 1.70 -5.97
CA GLY A 91 1.71 1.64 -5.33
C GLY A 91 2.86 1.45 -6.33
N SER A 92 2.63 0.80 -7.47
CA SER A 92 3.62 0.69 -8.55
C SER A 92 3.89 2.03 -9.22
N VAL A 93 2.83 2.83 -9.44
CA VAL A 93 2.97 4.20 -9.97
C VAL A 93 3.78 5.05 -9.00
N LEU A 94 3.48 4.98 -7.71
CA LEU A 94 4.20 5.75 -6.68
C LEU A 94 5.66 5.32 -6.56
N GLN A 95 5.98 4.01 -6.63
CA GLN A 95 7.38 3.57 -6.64
C GLN A 95 8.15 4.07 -7.87
N LEU A 96 7.51 4.10 -9.04
CA LEU A 96 8.10 4.67 -10.25
C LEU A 96 8.36 6.16 -10.08
N LEU A 97 7.37 6.94 -9.63
CA LEU A 97 7.52 8.38 -9.40
C LEU A 97 8.61 8.68 -8.37
N ILE A 98 8.64 7.94 -7.26
CA ILE A 98 9.72 8.04 -6.27
C ILE A 98 11.08 7.83 -6.94
N THR A 99 11.24 6.77 -7.73
CA THR A 99 12.53 6.45 -8.34
C THR A 99 12.94 7.44 -9.42
N SER A 100 11.98 8.03 -10.13
CA SER A 100 12.25 8.97 -11.23
C SER A 100 12.43 10.42 -10.79
N LEU A 101 11.72 10.85 -9.74
CA LEU A 101 11.63 12.25 -9.36
C LEU A 101 12.35 12.60 -8.05
N PHE A 102 12.74 11.60 -7.26
CA PHE A 102 13.40 11.78 -5.96
C PHE A 102 14.77 11.09 -5.96
N PRO A 103 15.78 11.67 -6.63
CA PRO A 103 17.10 11.05 -6.82
C PRO A 103 17.86 10.83 -5.51
N ASP A 104 17.55 11.60 -4.46
CA ASP A 104 18.17 11.50 -3.14
C ASP A 104 17.74 10.26 -2.36
N THR A 105 16.74 9.50 -2.85
CA THR A 105 16.28 8.26 -2.22
C THR A 105 16.47 7.04 -3.13
N PRO A 106 17.73 6.67 -3.44
CA PRO A 106 18.02 5.66 -4.44
C PRO A 106 17.41 4.29 -4.10
N ARG A 107 16.84 3.64 -5.12
CA ARG A 107 16.36 2.25 -5.06
C ARG A 107 17.35 1.36 -5.80
N GLY A 108 17.79 0.28 -5.17
CA GLY A 108 18.64 -0.72 -5.81
C GLY A 108 17.89 -1.56 -6.86
N ALA A 109 16.56 -1.69 -6.71
CA ALA A 109 15.67 -2.29 -7.70
C ALA A 109 14.22 -1.90 -7.42
N ASN A 110 13.33 -2.12 -8.41
CA ASN A 110 11.88 -2.07 -8.23
C ASN A 110 11.22 -3.37 -8.71
N ALA A 111 10.24 -3.84 -7.95
CA ALA A 111 9.31 -4.88 -8.33
C ALA A 111 7.90 -4.28 -8.40
N LEU A 112 7.28 -4.32 -9.58
CA LEU A 112 6.01 -3.66 -9.85
C LEU A 112 4.96 -4.73 -10.18
N ILE A 113 3.98 -4.91 -9.29
CA ILE A 113 2.94 -5.91 -9.43
C ILE A 113 1.70 -5.24 -10.05
N SER A 114 1.32 -5.75 -11.22
CA SER A 114 0.14 -5.42 -12.05
C SER A 114 -0.55 -4.08 -11.80
N PHE A 115 -0.50 -3.21 -12.81
CA PHE A 115 -1.42 -2.11 -13.02
C PHE A 115 -2.46 -2.61 -14.04
N ASN A 116 -3.75 -2.62 -13.71
CA ASN A 116 -4.75 -2.80 -14.77
C ASN A 116 -5.11 -1.41 -15.30
N ASN A 117 -4.78 -1.15 -16.57
CA ASN A 117 -4.96 0.15 -17.22
C ASN A 117 -6.30 0.26 -17.96
N LYS A 118 -7.23 -0.68 -17.76
CA LYS A 118 -8.61 -0.46 -18.22
C LYS A 118 -9.18 0.74 -17.43
N PRO A 119 -9.94 1.65 -18.08
CA PRO A 119 -10.74 2.64 -17.37
C PRO A 119 -11.42 1.93 -16.22
N VAL A 120 -11.33 2.49 -15.02
CA VAL A 120 -11.75 1.81 -13.79
C VAL A 120 -13.24 1.41 -13.87
N THR A 121 -14.03 2.13 -14.67
CA THR A 121 -15.41 1.86 -15.09
C THR A 121 -15.59 0.59 -15.95
N GLU A 122 -14.59 0.16 -16.72
CA GLU A 122 -14.61 -1.05 -17.54
C GLU A 122 -13.89 -2.25 -16.89
N ALA A 123 -13.02 -1.98 -15.91
CA ALA A 123 -12.23 -3.01 -15.24
C ALA A 123 -12.97 -3.66 -14.06
N ILE A 124 -13.91 -2.92 -13.46
CA ILE A 124 -14.60 -3.31 -12.23
C ILE A 124 -16.10 -3.15 -12.49
N PRO A 125 -16.85 -4.26 -12.61
CA PRO A 125 -18.31 -4.20 -12.64
C PRO A 125 -18.81 -3.41 -11.42
N VAL A 126 -19.75 -2.49 -11.61
CA VAL A 126 -20.39 -1.74 -10.51
C VAL A 126 -19.43 -0.71 -9.84
N PHE A 127 -18.39 -0.24 -10.55
CA PHE A 127 -17.43 0.72 -9.97
C PHE A 127 -18.10 2.03 -9.50
N GLU A 128 -18.90 2.66 -10.36
CA GLU A 128 -19.60 3.92 -10.03
C GLU A 128 -20.65 3.73 -8.93
N GLU A 129 -21.25 2.54 -8.85
CA GLU A 129 -22.40 2.27 -7.98
C GLU A 129 -21.99 1.77 -6.58
N VAL A 130 -20.87 1.05 -6.48
CA VAL A 130 -20.43 0.43 -5.21
C VAL A 130 -19.06 0.90 -4.79
N VAL A 131 -18.11 0.96 -5.71
CA VAL A 131 -16.71 1.17 -5.37
C VAL A 131 -16.40 2.65 -5.15
N ALA A 132 -16.86 3.55 -6.03
CA ALA A 132 -16.70 4.99 -5.88
C ALA A 132 -17.44 5.55 -4.64
N PRO A 133 -18.69 5.16 -4.32
CA PRO A 133 -19.36 5.57 -3.09
C PRO A 133 -18.69 5.00 -1.85
N PHE A 134 -18.21 3.75 -1.89
CA PHE A 134 -17.40 3.17 -0.82
C PHE A 134 -16.10 3.96 -0.60
N PHE A 135 -15.41 4.35 -1.68
CA PHE A 135 -14.20 5.17 -1.60
C PHE A 135 -14.48 6.54 -1.00
N THR A 136 -15.52 7.23 -1.46
CA THR A 136 -15.94 8.53 -0.91
C THR A 136 -16.31 8.41 0.56
N TYR A 137 -17.03 7.34 0.93
CA TYR A 137 -17.40 7.05 2.31
C TYR A 137 -16.20 6.75 3.22
N VAL A 138 -15.27 5.90 2.76
CA VAL A 138 -14.04 5.59 3.49
C VAL A 138 -13.16 6.83 3.60
N ALA A 139 -13.04 7.64 2.54
CA ALA A 139 -12.33 8.91 2.56
C ALA A 139 -12.95 9.88 3.59
N ALA A 140 -14.28 10.02 3.61
CA ALA A 140 -15.00 10.87 4.56
C ALA A 140 -14.89 10.38 6.01
N ARG A 141 -14.91 9.07 6.25
CA ARG A 141 -14.77 8.50 7.60
C ARG A 141 -13.34 8.45 8.12
N ASN A 142 -12.31 8.60 7.28
CA ASN A 142 -10.92 8.72 7.74
C ASN A 142 -10.65 9.99 8.59
N ALA A 143 -11.58 10.96 8.62
CA ALA A 143 -11.54 12.09 9.54
C ALA A 143 -11.90 11.70 11.00
N THR A 144 -12.47 10.52 11.24
CA THR A 144 -12.87 10.04 12.57
C THR A 144 -12.48 8.57 12.76
N ARG A 145 -11.58 8.29 13.72
CA ARG A 145 -11.09 6.93 14.05
C ARG A 145 -12.26 5.95 14.22
N SER A 146 -12.38 4.94 13.36
CA SER A 146 -13.32 3.82 13.58
C SER A 146 -12.71 2.44 13.25
N SER A 147 -13.27 1.44 13.92
CA SER A 147 -12.82 0.05 14.03
C SER A 147 -13.00 -0.73 12.72
N GLY A 148 -12.00 -1.54 12.34
CA GLY A 148 -11.99 -2.29 11.07
C GLY A 148 -13.14 -3.28 10.86
N SER A 149 -13.88 -3.62 11.91
CA SER A 149 -15.11 -4.44 11.81
C SER A 149 -16.28 -3.70 11.15
N GLU A 150 -16.38 -2.38 11.37
CA GLU A 150 -17.46 -1.55 10.80
C GLU A 150 -17.30 -1.33 9.30
N ILE A 151 -16.05 -1.23 8.84
CA ILE A 151 -15.73 -1.07 7.41
C ILE A 151 -16.15 -2.33 6.62
N LEU A 152 -15.96 -3.51 7.22
CA LEU A 152 -16.32 -4.79 6.60
C LEU A 152 -17.84 -4.96 6.52
N SER A 153 -18.58 -4.59 7.58
CA SER A 153 -20.05 -4.67 7.60
C SER A 153 -20.71 -3.71 6.61
N VAL A 154 -20.13 -2.51 6.44
CA VAL A 154 -20.64 -1.52 5.48
C VAL A 154 -20.36 -1.95 4.05
N GLY A 155 -19.17 -2.48 3.77
CA GLY A 155 -18.87 -3.06 2.45
C GLY A 155 -19.83 -4.19 2.07
N LEU A 156 -20.23 -5.02 3.04
CA LEU A 156 -21.21 -6.09 2.85
C LEU A 156 -22.63 -5.57 2.64
N GLN A 157 -23.01 -4.47 3.32
CA GLN A 157 -24.30 -3.82 3.12
C GLN A 157 -24.42 -3.16 1.75
N LEU A 158 -23.40 -2.41 1.31
CA LEU A 158 -23.40 -1.77 -0.01
C LEU A 158 -23.46 -2.81 -1.15
N ALA A 159 -22.75 -3.94 -1.00
CA ALA A 159 -22.84 -5.04 -1.95
C ALA A 159 -24.23 -5.71 -1.97
N LYS A 160 -24.92 -5.77 -0.82
CA LYS A 160 -26.30 -6.25 -0.74
C LYS A 160 -27.30 -5.27 -1.37
N SER A 161 -27.15 -3.97 -1.17
CA SER A 161 -28.05 -2.97 -1.78
C SER A 161 -27.94 -2.95 -3.30
N ALA A 162 -26.72 -3.04 -3.85
CA ALA A 162 -26.48 -3.07 -5.29
C ALA A 162 -27.01 -4.36 -5.97
N THR A 163 -27.14 -5.46 -5.22
CA THR A 163 -27.71 -6.72 -5.75
C THR A 163 -29.24 -6.75 -5.70
N VAL A 164 -29.88 -5.88 -4.92
CA VAL A 164 -31.35 -5.80 -4.77
C VAL A 164 -31.97 -4.72 -5.67
N GLY A 165 -31.16 -3.84 -6.27
CA GLY A 165 -31.64 -2.79 -7.18
C GLY A 165 -32.33 -1.62 -6.47
N GLU A 166 -32.29 -1.57 -5.14
CA GLU A 166 -32.74 -0.43 -4.35
C GLU A 166 -31.52 0.42 -3.98
N VAL A 167 -31.31 1.49 -4.75
CA VAL A 167 -30.44 2.60 -4.39
C VAL A 167 -31.36 3.79 -4.07
N PRO A 168 -31.22 4.47 -2.92
CA PRO A 168 -31.87 5.76 -2.69
C PRO A 168 -31.30 6.88 -3.56
#